data_AF-A0A973Q1J8-F1
#
_entry.id   AF-A0A973Q1J8-F1
#
_cell.length_a   1.000
_cell.length_b   1.000
_cell.length_c   1.000
_cell.angle_alpha   90.00
_cell.angle_beta   90.00
_cell.angle_gamma   90.00
#
_symmetry.space_group_name_H-M   'P 1'
#
loop_
_entity.id
_entity.type
_entity.pdbx_description
1 polymer ?
#
loop_
_entity_poly.entity_id
_entity_poly.type
_entity_poly.pdbx_seq_one_letter_code
_entity_poly.pdbx_strand_id
1 'polypeptide(L)'
;MVRTPGGDQRCPAAHPEDPTPCEGPVVVTVLDRDNAGLDGCEHHGARLLASLDGGRVYALPDAPEGAAIRTFKAAAATRPYAWVKRSERP
;
A
#
# COMPACT_ATOMS: atom_id res chain seq x y z
N MET A 1 22.55 -11.25 2.21
CA MET A 1 22.72 -9.80 2.01
C MET A 1 21.33 -9.18 2.11
N VAL A 2 20.94 -8.76 3.32
CA VAL A 2 19.68 -8.03 3.51
C VAL A 2 19.89 -6.65 2.88
N ARG A 3 19.17 -6.34 1.80
CA ARG A 3 19.13 -4.96 1.30
C ARG A 3 18.32 -4.19 2.33
N THR A 4 18.98 -3.38 3.14
CA THR A 4 18.32 -2.29 3.87
C THR A 4 18.12 -1.16 2.86
N PRO A 5 16.90 -0.84 2.39
CA PRO A 5 16.70 0.39 1.66
C PRO A 5 16.72 1.54 2.67
N GLY A 6 17.54 2.55 2.39
CA GLY A 6 17.65 3.76 3.19
C GLY A 6 16.30 4.45 3.36
N GLY A 7 16.17 5.20 4.45
CA GLY A 7 14.97 5.92 4.87
C GLY A 7 14.45 6.99 3.91
N ASP A 8 14.97 7.07 2.68
CA ASP A 8 14.61 8.05 1.65
C ASP A 8 13.93 7.43 0.41
N GLN A 9 13.90 6.10 0.25
CA GLN A 9 13.17 5.47 -0.86
C GLN A 9 11.74 5.12 -0.47
N ARG A 10 10.78 5.71 -1.19
CA ARG A 10 9.36 5.33 -1.08
C ARG A 10 9.17 3.87 -1.49
N CYS A 11 8.26 3.16 -0.81
CA CYS A 11 7.99 1.76 -1.13
C CYS A 11 7.34 1.61 -2.53
N PRO A 12 7.46 0.45 -3.19
CA PRO A 12 6.92 0.24 -4.53
C PRO A 12 5.40 0.48 -4.65
N ALA A 13 4.62 0.16 -3.61
CA ALA A 13 3.18 0.42 -3.58
C ALA A 13 2.82 1.92 -3.47
N ALA A 14 3.78 2.78 -3.17
CA ALA A 14 3.54 4.21 -2.99
C ALA A 14 3.34 4.88 -4.36
N HIS A 15 2.10 5.25 -4.67
CA HIS A 15 1.78 5.92 -5.94
C HIS A 15 2.66 7.17 -6.12
N PRO A 16 3.19 7.46 -7.33
CA PRO A 16 4.10 8.60 -7.56
C PRO A 16 3.53 9.95 -7.09
N GLU A 17 2.22 10.15 -7.24
CA GLU A 17 1.52 11.36 -6.82
C GLU A 17 1.08 11.37 -5.35
N ASP A 18 1.24 10.27 -4.61
CA ASP A 18 0.92 10.25 -3.19
C ASP A 18 2.02 11.00 -2.41
N PRO A 19 1.73 12.14 -1.76
CA PRO A 19 2.75 12.92 -1.07
C PRO A 19 3.09 12.36 0.31
N THR A 20 2.36 11.34 0.78
CA THR A 20 2.52 10.86 2.15
C THR A 20 3.75 9.97 2.31
N PRO A 21 4.48 10.10 3.44
CA PRO A 21 5.63 9.27 3.73
C PRO A 21 5.21 7.82 3.93
N CYS A 22 6.16 6.89 3.82
CA CYS A 22 5.92 5.50 4.20
C CYS A 22 5.75 5.43 5.72
N GLU A 23 4.87 4.55 6.19
CA GLU A 23 4.74 4.23 7.61
C GLU A 23 5.26 2.81 7.83
N GLY A 24 6.50 2.72 8.27
CA GLY A 24 7.17 1.46 8.56
C GLY A 24 7.75 0.73 7.32
N PRO A 25 8.23 -0.50 7.52
CA PRO A 25 8.90 -1.29 6.48
C PRO A 25 7.92 -1.83 5.43
N VAL A 26 8.48 -2.36 4.34
CA VAL A 26 7.74 -3.12 3.34
C VAL A 26 7.39 -4.49 3.92
N VAL A 27 6.09 -4.78 4.04
CA VAL A 27 5.57 -5.95 4.77
C VAL A 27 4.39 -6.64 4.09
N VAL A 28 3.86 -6.06 3.01
CA VAL A 28 2.76 -6.65 2.26
C VAL A 28 3.04 -6.64 0.76
N THR A 29 2.44 -7.57 0.04
CA THR A 29 2.27 -7.51 -1.41
C THR A 29 0.80 -7.29 -1.71
N VAL A 30 0.49 -6.26 -2.51
CA VAL A 30 -0.85 -6.04 -3.05
C VAL A 30 -0.87 -6.52 -4.49
N LEU A 31 -1.82 -7.41 -4.80
CA LEU A 31 -2.06 -7.92 -6.15
C LEU A 31 -3.31 -7.28 -6.73
N ASP A 32 -3.29 -6.99 -8.02
CA ASP A 32 -4.50 -6.72 -8.78
C ASP A 32 -5.27 -8.00 -9.14
N ARG A 33 -6.36 -7.84 -9.91
CA ARG A 33 -7.20 -8.94 -10.36
C ARG A 33 -6.48 -9.94 -11.28
N ASP A 34 -5.43 -9.50 -11.95
CA ASP A 34 -4.67 -10.27 -12.93
C ASP A 34 -3.36 -10.85 -12.33
N ASN A 35 -3.16 -10.67 -11.02
CA ASN A 35 -1.98 -11.08 -10.24
C ASN A 35 -0.70 -10.27 -10.50
N ALA A 36 -0.78 -9.07 -11.08
CA ALA A 36 0.34 -8.14 -11.02
C ALA A 36 0.45 -7.55 -9.61
N GLY A 37 1.68 -7.49 -9.08
CA GLY A 37 1.92 -7.21 -7.67
C GLY A 37 2.91 -6.08 -7.40
N LEU A 38 2.66 -5.32 -6.34
CA LEU A 38 3.60 -4.36 -5.76
C LEU A 38 3.75 -4.59 -4.26
N ASP A 39 4.99 -4.60 -3.80
CA ASP A 39 5.30 -4.66 -2.38
C ASP A 39 5.16 -3.27 -1.74
N GLY A 40 4.63 -3.22 -0.52
CA GLY A 40 4.35 -1.97 0.18
C GLY A 40 4.49 -2.06 1.70
N CYS A 41 4.60 -0.89 2.33
CA CYS A 41 4.27 -0.74 3.75
C CYS A 41 2.75 -0.85 3.95
N GLU A 42 2.28 -1.04 5.18
CA GLU A 42 0.83 -1.17 5.45
C GLU A 42 0.04 0.06 4.98
N HIS A 43 0.63 1.27 5.10
CA HIS A 43 -0.01 2.53 4.70
C HIS A 43 -0.22 2.65 3.19
N HIS A 44 0.84 2.54 2.39
CA HIS A 44 0.72 2.63 0.93
C HIS A 44 0.08 1.38 0.33
N GLY A 45 0.27 0.21 0.94
CA GLY A 45 -0.45 -1.01 0.58
C GLY A 45 -1.97 -0.83 0.73
N ALA A 46 -2.43 -0.21 1.81
CA ALA A 46 -3.86 0.04 2.02
C ALA A 46 -4.45 1.00 0.97
N ARG A 47 -3.71 2.07 0.64
CA ARG A 47 -4.13 3.06 -0.37
C ARG A 47 -4.15 2.49 -1.79
N LEU A 48 -3.15 1.68 -2.13
CA LEU A 48 -3.12 0.94 -3.39
C LEU A 48 -4.31 -0.01 -3.46
N LEU A 49 -4.50 -0.86 -2.44
CA LEU A 49 -5.60 -1.82 -2.38
C LEU A 49 -6.98 -1.14 -2.49
N ALA A 50 -7.19 -0.03 -1.79
CA ALA A 50 -8.44 0.73 -1.85
C ALA A 50 -8.76 1.30 -3.25
N SER A 51 -7.76 1.37 -4.13
CA SER A 51 -7.88 1.93 -5.47
C SER A 51 -7.98 0.86 -6.57
N LEU A 52 -7.93 -0.42 -6.21
CA LEU A 52 -8.01 -1.55 -7.14
C LEU A 52 -9.39 -2.21 -7.09
N ASP A 53 -9.95 -2.51 -8.25
CA ASP A 53 -11.09 -3.42 -8.37
C ASP A 53 -10.59 -4.88 -8.37
N GLY A 54 -11.13 -5.71 -7.47
CA GLY A 54 -10.70 -7.10 -7.29
C GLY A 54 -9.30 -7.27 -6.66
N GLY A 55 -8.75 -6.23 -6.05
CA GLY A 55 -7.44 -6.28 -5.40
C GLY A 55 -7.38 -7.21 -4.19
N ARG A 56 -6.22 -7.79 -3.94
CA ARG A 56 -5.95 -8.67 -2.79
C ARG A 56 -4.65 -8.26 -2.11
N VAL A 57 -4.55 -8.51 -0.81
CA VAL A 57 -3.33 -8.24 -0.03
C VAL A 57 -2.85 -9.49 0.69
N TYR A 58 -1.54 -9.70 0.66
CA TYR A 58 -0.86 -10.80 1.34
C TYR A 58 0.29 -10.25 2.17
N ALA A 59 0.61 -10.92 3.27
CA ALA A 59 1.77 -10.58 4.09
C ALA A 59 3.02 -11.15 3.43
N LEU A 60 4.14 -10.42 3.48
CA LEU A 60 5.45 -10.97 3.12
C LEU A 60 5.88 -12.02 4.15
N PRO A 61 6.79 -12.96 3.80
CA PRO A 61 7.17 -14.07 4.69
C PRO A 61 7.67 -13.65 6.08
N ASP A 62 8.39 -12.53 6.16
CA ASP A 62 8.96 -11.99 7.41
C ASP A 62 8.13 -10.83 8.01
N ALA A 63 6.91 -10.62 7.50
CA ALA A 63 6.05 -9.54 7.97
C ALA A 63 5.55 -9.79 9.40
N PRO A 64 5.35 -8.73 10.20
CA PRO A 64 4.68 -8.86 11.50
C PRO A 64 3.31 -9.51 11.37
N GLU A 65 2.94 -10.33 12.35
CA GLU A 65 1.64 -11.00 12.37
C GLU A 65 0.50 -10.01 12.14
N GLY A 66 -0.43 -10.39 11.27
CA GLY A 66 -1.62 -9.59 10.96
C GLY A 66 -1.37 -8.38 10.06
N ALA A 67 -0.17 -8.16 9.51
CA ALA A 67 0.12 -7.04 8.60
C ALA A 67 -0.87 -6.95 7.43
N ALA A 68 -1.15 -8.07 6.77
CA ALA A 68 -2.14 -8.13 5.69
C ALA A 68 -3.56 -7.77 6.17
N ILE A 69 -3.97 -8.25 7.35
CA ILE A 69 -5.30 -7.99 7.90
C ILE A 69 -5.46 -6.51 8.28
N ARG A 70 -4.45 -5.91 8.91
CA ARG A 70 -4.44 -4.47 9.23
C ARG A 70 -4.51 -3.63 7.96
N THR A 71 -3.71 -3.98 6.95
CA THR A 71 -3.72 -3.32 5.64
C THR A 71 -5.09 -3.44 4.96
N PHE A 72 -5.69 -4.63 4.95
CA PHE A 72 -7.03 -4.85 4.38
C PHE A 72 -8.11 -4.02 5.09
N LYS A 73 -8.09 -3.98 6.42
CA LYS A 73 -9.03 -3.16 7.21
C LYS A 73 -8.84 -1.67 6.96
N ALA A 74 -7.58 -1.21 6.87
CA ALA A 74 -7.27 0.17 6.56
C ALA A 74 -7.73 0.56 5.15
N ALA A 75 -7.58 -0.34 4.17
CA ALA A 75 -8.06 -0.12 2.80
C ALA A 75 -9.58 0.08 2.75
N ALA A 76 -10.35 -0.71 3.51
CA ALA A 76 -11.81 -0.57 3.59
C ALA A 76 -12.28 0.79 4.15
N ALA A 77 -11.45 1.44 4.97
CA ALA A 77 -11.71 2.79 5.49
C ALA A 77 -11.10 3.90 4.62
N THR A 78 -10.35 3.54 3.57
CA THR A 78 -9.64 4.47 2.70
C THR A 78 -10.44 4.70 1.42
N ARG A 79 -10.54 5.96 1.00
CA ARG A 79 -11.14 6.28 -0.30
C ARG A 79 -10.26 5.79 -1.46
N PRO A 80 -10.84 5.36 -2.58
CA PRO A 80 -10.09 5.15 -3.81
C PRO A 80 -9.32 6.41 -4.23
N TYR A 81 -8.13 6.23 -4.80
CA TYR A 81 -7.24 7.28 -5.29
C TYR A 81 -6.95 8.34 -4.22
N ALA A 82 -6.60 7.89 -3.01
CA ALA A 82 -6.43 8.71 -1.80
C ALA A 82 -5.42 9.88 -1.94
N TRP A 83 -4.60 9.87 -2.98
CA TRP A 83 -3.63 10.91 -3.34
C TRP A 83 -4.17 12.02 -4.24
N VAL A 84 -5.26 11.80 -4.97
CA VAL A 84 -5.85 12.83 -5.85
C VAL A 84 -6.59 13.85 -4.99
N LYS A 85 -6.27 15.14 -5.10
CA LYS A 85 -7.05 16.20 -4.43
C LYS A 85 -8.50 16.14 -4.90
N ARG A 86 -9.44 16.15 -3.97
CA ARG A 86 -10.85 16.31 -4.33
C ARG A 86 -11.01 17.70 -4.91
N SER A 87 -11.43 17.83 -6.17
CA SER A 87 -12.00 19.08 -6.65
C SER A 87 -13.22 19.37 -5.78
N GLU A 88 -13.20 20.50 -5.09
CA GLU A 88 -14.41 21.01 -4.45
C GLU A 88 -15.44 21.20 -5.56
N ARG A 89 -16.53 20.42 -5.52
CA ARG A 89 -17.68 20.69 -6.37
C ARG A 89 -18.26 22.05 -5.90
N PRO A 90 -18.53 23.01 -6.79
CA PRO A 90 -19.14 24.27 -6.41
C PRO A 90 -20.47 24.05 -5.68
#